data_AF-A0A133PUS1-F1
#
_entry.id   AF-A0A133PUS1-F1
#
_cell.length_a   1.000
_cell.length_b   1.000
_cell.length_c   1.000
_cell.angle_alpha   90.00
_cell.angle_beta   90.00
_cell.angle_gamma   90.00
#
_symmetry.space_group_name_H-M   'P 1'
#
loop_
_entity.id
_entity.type
_entity.pdbx_description
1 polymer ?
#
loop_
_entity_poly.entity_id
_entity_poly.type
_entity_poly.pdbx_seq_one_letter_code
_entity_poly.pdbx_strand_id
1 'polypeptide(L)'
;IGQYWWNAQGRKTIVAVQRVLGRYVDTFSYCAPMAIRNDNEAYRYAAYSQIYPKFKVSDTLRRNGFKDDFHNIPPTTLIPALLSDSRAETLIKSGRTDHLRYFLGKRRAFDEYWQSYKIAVRNGYEIADISLWNDYVDTLKRLGKDIHNPKYLCPTDLKAEHDRRQEELNRQREREEIAQKQQKAMEDEKRFKELKSKFFGIHFTDGTIQVHVLESVREHLEEGATMHHCVFSNEYYLKEDSLILSATIEGKRIETIEVSLKSFEVVQSRGVCNKNTEYHEQIVNLVNANRRLISQRMKATA
;
A
#
# COMPACT_ATOMS: atom_id res chain seq x y z
N ILE A 1 -18.02 21.79 -30.99
CA ILE A 1 -18.72 21.05 -29.91
C ILE A 1 -19.20 22.00 -28.81
N GLY A 2 -18.33 22.82 -28.23
CA GLY A 2 -18.74 23.81 -27.23
C GLY A 2 -17.68 24.86 -26.96
N GLN A 3 -18.07 25.84 -26.15
CA GLN A 3 -17.24 26.93 -25.66
C GLN A 3 -17.33 26.97 -24.14
N TYR A 4 -16.19 26.97 -23.46
CA TYR A 4 -16.13 27.24 -22.04
C TYR A 4 -15.98 28.74 -21.80
N TRP A 5 -16.70 29.22 -20.79
CA TRP A 5 -16.70 30.60 -20.34
C TRP A 5 -16.36 30.63 -18.87
N TRP A 6 -15.44 31.50 -18.47
CA TRP A 6 -15.06 31.70 -17.06
C TRP A 6 -15.35 33.13 -16.63
N ASN A 7 -15.87 33.29 -15.41
CA ASN A 7 -15.98 34.60 -14.77
C ASN A 7 -14.69 34.96 -14.02
N ALA A 8 -14.62 36.17 -13.46
CA ALA A 8 -13.44 36.65 -12.73
C ALA A 8 -13.07 35.80 -11.50
N GLN A 9 -14.04 35.10 -10.90
CA GLN A 9 -13.84 34.20 -9.77
C GLN A 9 -13.44 32.76 -10.19
N GLY A 10 -13.21 32.52 -11.48
CA GLY A 10 -12.86 31.19 -11.99
C GLY A 10 -14.03 30.20 -12.07
N ARG A 11 -15.27 30.64 -11.83
CA ARG A 11 -16.46 29.81 -12.06
C ARG A 11 -16.68 29.66 -13.56
N LYS A 12 -16.94 28.43 -13.99
CA LYS A 12 -17.09 28.08 -15.40
C LYS A 12 -18.52 27.74 -15.78
N THR A 13 -18.89 28.11 -16.99
CA THR A 13 -20.12 27.69 -17.69
C THR A 13 -19.71 27.16 -19.06
N ILE A 14 -20.49 26.23 -19.60
CA ILE A 14 -20.29 25.72 -20.96
C ILE A 14 -21.51 26.05 -21.82
N VAL A 15 -21.24 26.60 -23.00
CA VAL A 15 -22.22 26.75 -24.08
C VAL A 15 -21.87 25.72 -25.14
N ALA A 16 -22.68 24.67 -25.28
CA ALA A 16 -22.35 23.53 -26.11
C ALA A 16 -23.55 22.91 -26.82
N VAL A 17 -23.23 22.20 -27.91
CA VAL A 17 -24.12 21.30 -28.61
C VAL A 17 -24.49 20.14 -27.67
N GLN A 18 -25.75 19.70 -27.73
CA GLN A 18 -26.27 18.67 -26.82
C GLN A 18 -25.51 17.33 -26.98
N ARG A 19 -24.98 16.81 -25.87
CA ARG A 19 -24.55 15.42 -25.77
C ARG A 19 -25.77 14.48 -25.86
N VAL A 20 -25.70 13.48 -26.72
CA VAL A 20 -26.71 12.41 -26.85
C VAL A 20 -26.27 11.20 -26.03
N LEU A 21 -27.17 10.31 -25.62
CA LEU A 21 -26.76 9.05 -24.99
C LEU A 21 -26.18 8.11 -26.07
N GLY A 22 -24.95 7.62 -25.89
CA GLY A 22 -24.30 6.77 -26.88
C GLY A 22 -23.05 6.06 -26.33
N ARG A 23 -22.64 4.98 -27.01
CA ARG A 23 -21.52 4.12 -26.61
C ARG A 23 -20.18 4.85 -26.55
N TYR A 24 -19.97 5.82 -27.44
CA TYR A 24 -18.74 6.62 -27.50
C TYR A 24 -18.92 7.98 -26.83
N VAL A 25 -17.87 8.47 -26.17
CA VAL A 25 -17.84 9.72 -25.40
C VAL A 25 -18.15 10.96 -26.27
N ASP A 26 -17.91 10.89 -27.57
CA ASP A 26 -17.98 11.99 -28.55
C ASP A 26 -19.30 12.08 -29.33
N THR A 27 -20.39 11.45 -28.87
CA THR A 27 -21.68 11.47 -29.59
C THR A 27 -22.52 12.75 -29.30
N PHE A 28 -22.42 13.76 -30.17
CA PHE A 28 -23.13 15.04 -30.04
C PHE A 28 -24.23 15.20 -31.12
N SER A 29 -25.34 15.85 -30.76
CA SER A 29 -26.42 16.17 -31.69
C SER A 29 -26.12 17.46 -32.44
N TYR A 30 -25.42 17.38 -33.57
CA TYR A 30 -25.01 18.55 -34.36
C TYR A 30 -26.17 19.41 -34.89
N CYS A 31 -27.38 18.84 -34.95
CA CYS A 31 -28.60 19.56 -35.35
C CYS A 31 -29.24 20.35 -34.18
N ALA A 32 -28.85 20.08 -32.94
CA ALA A 32 -29.36 20.80 -31.78
C ALA A 32 -28.65 22.15 -31.60
N PRO A 33 -29.37 23.23 -31.25
CA PRO A 33 -28.75 24.52 -31.00
C PRO A 33 -27.80 24.45 -29.79
N MET A 34 -26.77 25.30 -29.83
CA MET A 34 -25.91 25.51 -28.66
C MET A 34 -26.72 26.17 -27.54
N ALA A 35 -26.58 25.64 -26.33
CA ALA A 35 -27.23 26.18 -25.15
C ALA A 35 -26.29 26.08 -23.94
N ILE A 36 -26.64 26.75 -22.84
CA ILE A 36 -25.98 26.55 -21.57
C ILE A 36 -26.24 25.11 -21.12
N ARG A 37 -25.18 24.33 -20.89
CA ARG A 37 -25.27 22.92 -20.47
C ARG A 37 -24.56 22.72 -19.14
N ASN A 38 -24.92 21.65 -18.45
CA ASN A 38 -24.14 21.17 -17.31
C ASN A 38 -22.85 20.52 -17.82
N ASP A 39 -21.73 20.83 -17.17
CA ASP A 39 -20.43 20.24 -17.49
C ASP A 39 -20.43 18.75 -17.14
N ASN A 40 -19.96 17.91 -18.06
CA ASN A 40 -19.94 16.46 -17.91
C ASN A 40 -18.63 15.88 -18.47
N GLU A 41 -18.43 14.57 -18.31
CA GLU A 41 -17.21 13.89 -18.76
C GLU A 41 -16.94 14.07 -20.25
N ALA A 42 -17.96 14.05 -21.11
CA ALA A 42 -17.79 14.20 -22.55
C ALA A 42 -17.27 15.59 -22.94
N TYR A 43 -17.81 16.65 -22.34
CA TYR A 43 -17.30 17.99 -22.59
C TYR A 43 -15.90 18.18 -22.03
N ARG A 44 -15.61 17.60 -20.85
CA ARG A 44 -14.26 17.62 -20.28
C ARG A 44 -13.26 16.89 -21.16
N TYR A 45 -13.62 15.71 -21.67
CA TYR A 45 -12.81 14.95 -22.61
C TYR A 45 -12.52 15.76 -23.89
N ALA A 46 -13.55 16.39 -24.46
CA ALA A 46 -13.36 17.29 -25.60
C ALA A 46 -12.43 18.48 -25.28
N ALA A 47 -12.40 18.95 -24.02
CA ALA A 47 -11.48 20.02 -23.59
C ALA A 47 -10.01 19.61 -23.54
N TYR A 48 -9.68 18.31 -23.59
CA TYR A 48 -8.31 17.81 -23.74
C TYR A 48 -7.85 17.77 -25.21
N SER A 49 -8.76 18.00 -26.17
CA SER A 49 -8.44 18.04 -27.59
C SER A 49 -7.86 19.39 -28.01
N GLN A 50 -7.43 19.51 -29.27
CA GLN A 50 -6.91 20.76 -29.83
C GLN A 50 -7.89 21.92 -29.61
N ILE A 51 -7.38 22.99 -29.03
CA ILE A 51 -8.15 24.19 -28.71
C ILE A 51 -8.31 25.01 -29.98
N TYR A 52 -9.54 25.50 -30.23
CA TYR A 52 -9.79 26.38 -31.36
C TYR A 52 -8.96 27.67 -31.23
N PRO A 53 -8.18 28.08 -32.24
CA PRO A 53 -7.18 29.14 -32.10
C PRO A 53 -7.77 30.54 -31.89
N LYS A 54 -9.07 30.73 -32.13
CA LYS A 54 -9.76 32.01 -31.89
C LYS A 54 -10.54 31.95 -30.58
N PHE A 55 -10.05 32.66 -29.57
CA PHE A 55 -10.70 32.82 -28.29
C PHE A 55 -10.54 34.25 -27.77
N LYS A 56 -11.36 34.61 -26.78
CA LYS A 56 -11.25 35.90 -26.07
C LYS A 56 -10.73 35.65 -24.66
N VAL A 57 -9.88 36.55 -24.20
CA VAL A 57 -9.23 36.49 -22.89
C VAL A 57 -9.63 37.72 -22.10
N SER A 58 -9.96 37.55 -20.81
CA SER A 58 -10.25 38.67 -19.92
C SER A 58 -8.95 39.39 -19.50
N ASP A 59 -9.06 40.68 -19.19
CA ASP A 59 -7.92 41.47 -18.71
C ASP A 59 -7.33 40.90 -17.41
N THR A 60 -8.17 40.33 -16.53
CA THR A 60 -7.71 39.65 -15.31
C THR A 60 -6.81 38.46 -15.62
N LEU A 61 -7.19 37.63 -16.60
CA LEU A 61 -6.41 36.45 -16.97
C LEU A 61 -5.08 36.87 -17.63
N ARG A 62 -5.09 37.94 -18.44
CA ARG A 62 -3.87 38.57 -18.97
C ARG A 62 -2.95 39.08 -17.86
N ARG A 63 -3.50 39.84 -16.91
CA ARG A 63 -2.77 40.37 -15.74
C ARG A 63 -2.10 39.25 -14.94
N ASN A 64 -2.76 38.10 -14.83
CA ASN A 64 -2.24 36.94 -14.10
C ASN A 64 -1.21 36.12 -14.89
N GLY A 65 -0.79 36.58 -16.08
CA GLY A 65 0.35 36.04 -16.81
C GLY A 65 0.02 35.15 -18.01
N PHE A 66 -1.26 35.01 -18.40
CA PHE A 66 -1.64 34.20 -19.55
C PHE A 66 -1.29 34.87 -20.89
N LYS A 67 -0.47 34.21 -21.72
CA LYS A 67 0.07 34.71 -23.01
C LYS A 67 -0.39 33.89 -24.23
N ASP A 68 -1.66 33.46 -24.26
CA ASP A 68 -2.25 32.67 -25.35
C ASP A 68 -1.66 31.27 -25.57
N ASP A 69 -0.80 30.82 -24.66
CA ASP A 69 -0.30 29.46 -24.59
C ASP A 69 -0.86 28.76 -23.35
N PHE A 70 -1.30 27.52 -23.54
CA PHE A 70 -1.83 26.66 -22.51
C PHE A 70 -0.77 25.72 -21.92
N HIS A 71 0.44 25.69 -22.50
CA HIS A 71 1.59 24.93 -22.00
C HIS A 71 1.31 23.44 -21.77
N ASN A 72 0.50 22.83 -22.64
CA ASN A 72 0.01 21.44 -22.50
C ASN A 72 -0.78 21.19 -21.21
N ILE A 73 -1.39 22.22 -20.62
CA ILE A 73 -2.29 22.14 -19.48
C ILE A 73 -3.73 22.36 -19.99
N PRO A 74 -4.70 21.49 -19.65
CA PRO A 74 -6.08 21.69 -20.06
C PRO A 74 -6.61 23.07 -19.63
N PRO A 75 -7.33 23.82 -20.49
CA PRO A 75 -7.89 25.13 -20.15
C PRO A 75 -8.79 25.08 -18.90
N THR A 76 -9.52 23.98 -18.75
CA THR A 76 -10.41 23.68 -17.62
C THR A 76 -9.68 23.56 -16.28
N THR A 77 -8.37 23.36 -16.31
CA THR A 77 -7.50 23.29 -15.12
C THR A 77 -6.68 24.57 -14.99
N LEU A 78 -6.06 25.03 -16.08
CA LEU A 78 -5.17 26.19 -16.07
C LEU A 78 -5.91 27.50 -15.74
N ILE A 79 -7.02 27.79 -16.42
CA ILE A 79 -7.72 29.07 -16.29
C ILE A 79 -8.25 29.27 -14.86
N PRO A 80 -8.99 28.31 -14.26
CA PRO A 80 -9.41 28.46 -12.87
C PRO A 80 -8.24 28.62 -11.90
N ALA A 81 -7.13 27.90 -12.11
CA ALA A 81 -5.95 28.02 -11.26
C ALA A 81 -5.35 29.43 -11.32
N LEU A 82 -5.18 29.99 -12.52
CA LEU A 82 -4.68 31.36 -12.68
C LEU A 82 -5.61 32.42 -12.09
N LEU A 83 -6.93 32.17 -12.07
CA LEU A 83 -7.91 33.12 -11.53
C LEU A 83 -8.09 33.03 -10.01
N SER A 84 -7.75 31.89 -9.39
CA SER A 84 -8.03 31.63 -7.97
C SER A 84 -6.80 31.45 -7.09
N ASP A 85 -5.65 31.09 -7.67
CA ASP A 85 -4.44 30.75 -6.92
C ASP A 85 -3.24 31.61 -7.37
N SER A 86 -2.76 32.47 -6.47
CA SER A 86 -1.60 33.34 -6.70
C SER A 86 -0.29 32.57 -6.92
N ARG A 87 -0.22 31.31 -6.46
CA ARG A 87 0.94 30.44 -6.70
C ARG A 87 1.03 30.05 -8.18
N ALA A 88 -0.12 29.80 -8.81
CA ALA A 88 -0.18 29.49 -10.24
C ALA A 88 0.29 30.69 -11.08
N GLU A 89 -0.15 31.90 -10.71
CA GLU A 89 0.34 33.16 -11.28
C GLU A 89 1.86 33.31 -11.12
N THR A 90 2.40 32.98 -9.94
CA THR A 90 3.86 33.05 -9.68
C THR A 90 4.63 32.09 -10.59
N LEU A 91 4.17 30.85 -10.74
CA LEU A 91 4.84 29.84 -11.57
C LEU A 91 4.76 30.20 -13.07
N ILE A 92 3.61 30.68 -13.56
CA ILE A 92 3.49 31.03 -14.98
C ILE A 92 4.33 32.26 -15.33
N LYS A 93 4.35 33.29 -14.46
CA LYS A 93 5.12 34.51 -14.69
C LYS A 93 6.62 34.28 -14.60
N SER A 94 7.06 33.31 -13.80
CA SER A 94 8.46 32.88 -13.72
C SER A 94 8.88 31.93 -14.85
N GLY A 95 7.98 31.60 -15.79
CA GLY A 95 8.27 30.69 -16.89
C GLY A 95 8.38 29.22 -16.49
N ARG A 96 8.03 28.86 -15.24
CA ARG A 96 8.14 27.50 -14.70
C ARG A 96 6.87 26.69 -14.99
N THR A 97 6.54 26.59 -16.27
CA THR A 97 5.29 25.97 -16.76
C THR A 97 5.24 24.47 -16.48
N ASP A 98 6.38 23.77 -16.53
CA ASP A 98 6.46 22.35 -16.19
C ASP A 98 6.15 22.09 -14.71
N HIS A 99 6.61 22.96 -13.81
CA HIS A 99 6.32 22.88 -12.38
C HIS A 99 4.83 23.15 -12.12
N LEU A 100 4.27 24.15 -12.81
CA LEU A 100 2.84 24.44 -12.74
C LEU A 100 2.01 23.23 -13.18
N ARG A 101 2.35 22.61 -14.32
CA ARG A 101 1.68 21.40 -14.81
C ARG A 101 1.72 20.27 -13.78
N TYR A 102 2.88 20.02 -13.17
CA TYR A 102 3.03 19.00 -12.14
C TYR A 102 2.12 19.25 -10.92
N PHE A 103 2.17 20.47 -10.36
CA PHE A 103 1.40 20.81 -9.16
C PHE A 103 -0.12 20.85 -9.41
N LEU A 104 -0.56 21.26 -10.60
CA LEU A 104 -1.98 21.21 -10.95
C LEU A 104 -2.51 19.76 -11.06
N GLY A 105 -1.66 18.80 -11.44
CA GLY A 105 -1.98 17.37 -11.40
C GLY A 105 -2.02 16.79 -9.98
N LYS A 106 -1.20 17.31 -9.06
CA LYS A 106 -1.09 16.86 -7.66
C LYS A 106 -1.37 18.00 -6.67
N ARG A 107 -2.64 18.42 -6.54
CA ARG A 107 -3.03 19.57 -5.68
C ARG A 107 -2.52 19.48 -4.24
N ARG A 108 -2.56 18.29 -3.61
CA ARG A 108 -2.04 18.10 -2.24
C ARG A 108 -0.54 18.41 -2.13
N ALA A 109 0.24 17.97 -3.13
CA ALA A 109 1.67 18.26 -3.19
C ALA A 109 1.94 19.77 -3.31
N PHE A 110 1.04 20.51 -3.97
CA PHE A 110 1.15 21.96 -4.05
C PHE A 110 1.05 22.61 -2.66
N ASP A 111 0.12 22.18 -1.81
CA ASP A 111 -0.02 22.74 -0.47
C ASP A 111 1.12 22.31 0.47
N GLU A 112 1.49 21.03 0.42
CA GLU A 112 2.48 20.45 1.33
C GLU A 112 3.90 20.98 1.06
N TYR A 113 4.29 21.16 -0.21
CA TYR A 113 5.68 21.44 -0.57
C TYR A 113 5.94 22.89 -0.99
N TRP A 114 4.92 23.76 -1.02
CA TRP A 114 5.09 25.15 -1.48
C TRP A 114 6.12 25.95 -0.67
N GLN A 115 6.17 25.74 0.66
CA GLN A 115 7.14 26.45 1.50
C GLN A 115 8.58 26.01 1.18
N SER A 116 8.83 24.71 1.10
CA SER A 116 10.11 24.14 0.66
C SER A 116 10.50 24.63 -0.74
N TYR A 117 9.53 24.66 -1.66
CA TYR A 117 9.74 25.13 -3.02
C TYR A 117 10.19 26.60 -3.06
N LYS A 118 9.52 27.48 -2.31
CA LYS A 118 9.92 28.89 -2.18
C LYS A 118 11.33 29.03 -1.62
N ILE A 119 11.72 28.20 -0.65
CA ILE A 119 13.06 28.22 -0.06
C ILE A 119 14.09 27.83 -1.11
N ALA A 120 13.86 26.74 -1.86
CA ALA A 120 14.76 26.31 -2.94
C ALA A 120 14.94 27.41 -3.99
N VAL A 121 13.83 27.97 -4.50
CA VAL A 121 13.87 29.05 -5.51
C VAL A 121 14.58 30.30 -5.00
N ARG A 122 14.33 30.71 -3.75
CA ARG A 122 14.99 31.88 -3.12
C ARG A 122 16.50 31.70 -2.98
N ASN A 123 16.99 30.46 -2.83
CA ASN A 123 18.41 30.15 -2.77
C ASN A 123 19.03 29.95 -4.16
N GLY A 124 18.31 30.28 -5.23
CA GLY A 124 18.81 30.14 -6.61
C GLY A 124 18.90 28.69 -7.08
N TYR A 125 18.26 27.75 -6.39
CA TYR A 125 18.31 26.34 -6.78
C TYR A 125 17.40 26.09 -8.00
N GLU A 126 18.00 25.53 -9.05
CA GLU A 126 17.29 25.14 -10.27
C GLU A 126 16.82 23.69 -10.15
N ILE A 127 15.50 23.53 -9.92
CA ILE A 127 14.87 22.21 -9.90
C ILE A 127 14.63 21.79 -11.35
N ALA A 128 15.49 20.93 -11.89
CA ALA A 128 15.36 20.41 -13.25
C ALA A 128 14.21 19.38 -13.39
N ASP A 129 14.04 18.52 -12.38
CA ASP A 129 12.95 17.53 -12.32
C ASP A 129 12.12 17.74 -11.04
N ILE A 130 10.95 18.34 -11.20
CA ILE A 130 10.02 18.64 -10.11
C ILE A 130 9.39 17.37 -9.50
N SER A 131 9.28 16.29 -10.26
CA SER A 131 8.76 15.02 -9.75
C SER A 131 9.79 14.40 -8.82
N LEU A 132 11.02 14.22 -9.30
CA LEU A 132 12.13 13.69 -8.52
C LEU A 132 12.40 14.54 -7.27
N TRP A 133 12.33 15.87 -7.40
CA TRP A 133 12.53 16.76 -6.26
C TRP A 133 11.44 16.62 -5.19
N ASN A 134 10.17 16.47 -5.58
CA ASN A 134 9.11 16.22 -4.60
C ASN A 134 9.28 14.85 -3.91
N ASP A 135 9.63 13.80 -4.65
CA ASP A 135 9.87 12.46 -4.10
C ASP A 135 11.07 12.47 -3.12
N TYR A 136 12.10 13.27 -3.44
CA TYR A 136 13.22 13.53 -2.54
C TYR A 136 12.80 14.26 -1.25
N VAL A 137 12.00 15.33 -1.35
CA VAL A 137 11.50 16.06 -0.17
C VAL A 137 10.60 15.18 0.70
N ASP A 138 9.77 14.31 0.10
CA ASP A 138 8.99 13.32 0.85
C ASP A 138 9.91 12.32 1.58
N THR A 139 10.99 11.87 0.93
CA THR A 139 12.00 11.01 1.54
C THR A 139 12.67 11.71 2.74
N LEU A 140 13.03 12.98 2.61
CA LEU A 140 13.57 13.79 3.71
C LEU A 140 12.60 13.88 4.89
N LYS A 141 11.31 14.12 4.61
CA LYS A 141 10.24 14.18 5.62
C LYS A 141 10.10 12.85 6.38
N ARG A 142 10.14 11.72 5.67
CA ARG A 142 10.09 10.36 6.28
C ARG A 142 11.31 10.06 7.14
N LEU A 143 12.48 10.55 6.74
CA LEU A 143 13.73 10.47 7.52
C LEU A 143 13.80 11.51 8.66
N GLY A 144 12.75 12.31 8.88
CA GLY A 144 12.71 13.34 9.91
C GLY A 144 13.70 14.50 9.70
N LYS A 145 14.17 14.72 8.46
CA LYS A 145 15.05 15.85 8.13
C LYS A 145 14.23 17.14 7.96
N ASP A 146 14.86 18.28 8.22
CA ASP A 146 14.20 19.58 8.11
C ASP A 146 14.01 20.02 6.65
N ILE A 147 12.77 19.91 6.17
CA ILE A 147 12.35 20.33 4.82
C ILE A 147 12.22 21.86 4.65
N HIS A 148 12.63 22.66 5.64
CA HIS A 148 12.72 24.12 5.55
C HIS A 148 14.17 24.62 5.57
N ASN A 149 15.16 23.71 5.58
CA ASN A 149 16.56 24.08 5.55
C ASN A 149 17.12 23.98 4.12
N PRO A 150 17.71 25.05 3.58
CA PRO A 150 18.28 25.05 2.23
C PRO A 150 19.38 24.00 2.03
N LYS A 151 20.11 23.65 3.09
CA LYS A 151 21.13 22.59 3.07
C LYS A 151 20.59 21.25 2.58
N TYR A 152 19.33 20.93 2.92
CA TYR A 152 18.70 19.69 2.48
C TYR A 152 17.95 19.88 1.16
N LEU A 153 17.29 21.02 0.95
CA LEU A 153 16.44 21.22 -0.22
C LEU A 153 17.19 21.44 -1.54
N CYS A 154 18.46 21.84 -1.48
CA CYS A 154 19.26 22.27 -2.62
C CYS A 154 20.52 21.37 -2.78
N PRO A 155 20.37 20.07 -3.06
CA PRO A 155 21.51 19.18 -3.29
C PRO A 155 22.23 19.53 -4.60
N THR A 156 23.55 19.39 -4.66
CA THR A 156 24.30 19.61 -5.90
C THR A 156 23.93 18.61 -7.00
N ASP A 157 23.72 17.34 -6.62
CA ASP A 157 23.18 16.29 -7.47
C ASP A 157 21.92 15.73 -6.83
N LEU A 158 20.76 16.11 -7.38
CA LEU A 158 19.46 15.69 -6.88
C LEU A 158 19.28 14.17 -6.94
N LYS A 159 19.75 13.52 -8.00
CA LYS A 159 19.52 12.09 -8.21
C LYS A 159 20.39 11.28 -7.26
N ALA A 160 21.68 11.61 -7.16
CA ALA A 160 22.58 10.92 -6.25
C ALA A 160 22.16 11.07 -4.78
N GLU A 161 21.77 12.28 -4.35
CA GLU A 161 21.27 12.46 -2.98
C GLU A 161 19.91 11.80 -2.76
N HIS A 162 19.02 11.79 -3.75
CA HIS A 162 17.77 11.03 -3.67
C HIS A 162 18.05 9.54 -3.44
N ASP A 163 18.88 8.92 -4.27
CA ASP A 163 19.17 7.48 -4.20
C ASP A 163 19.82 7.12 -2.87
N ARG A 164 20.76 7.95 -2.40
CA ARG A 164 21.38 7.80 -1.07
C ARG A 164 20.37 7.87 0.07
N ARG A 165 19.42 8.80 0.04
CA ARG A 165 18.38 8.92 1.09
C ARG A 165 17.37 7.79 1.00
N GLN A 166 17.06 7.32 -0.20
CA GLN A 166 16.20 6.17 -0.39
C GLN A 166 16.82 4.90 0.20
N GLU A 167 18.14 4.71 0.04
CA GLU A 167 18.86 3.62 0.71
C GLU A 167 18.84 3.74 2.24
N GLU A 168 19.03 4.95 2.79
CA GLU A 168 18.93 5.21 4.24
C GLU A 168 17.55 4.80 4.77
N LEU A 169 16.49 5.20 4.07
CA LEU A 169 15.11 4.87 4.43
C LEU A 169 14.83 3.36 4.34
N ASN A 170 15.35 2.69 3.30
CA ASN A 170 15.19 1.25 3.14
C ASN A 170 15.87 0.48 4.29
N ARG A 171 17.09 0.89 4.68
CA ARG A 171 17.79 0.29 5.83
C ARG A 171 17.05 0.50 7.15
N GLN A 172 16.41 1.66 7.33
CA GLN A 172 15.57 1.90 8.52
C GLN A 172 14.36 0.95 8.54
N ARG A 173 13.67 0.81 7.40
CA ARG A 173 12.53 -0.11 7.27
C ARG A 173 12.92 -1.56 7.50
N GLU A 174 14.04 -2.02 6.94
CA GLU A 174 14.55 -3.38 7.18
C GLU A 174 14.79 -3.64 8.66
N ARG A 175 15.38 -2.69 9.39
CA ARG A 175 15.59 -2.80 10.84
C ARG A 175 14.28 -2.83 11.61
N GLU A 176 13.33 -1.97 11.25
CA GLU A 176 12.00 -1.93 11.86
C GLU A 176 11.22 -3.23 11.60
N GLU A 177 11.28 -3.77 10.39
CA GLU A 177 10.67 -5.05 10.03
C GLU A 177 11.28 -6.22 10.81
N ILE A 178 12.62 -6.26 10.95
CA ILE A 178 13.31 -7.27 11.75
C ILE A 178 12.88 -7.16 13.22
N ALA A 179 12.86 -5.94 13.77
CA ALA A 179 12.45 -5.70 15.16
C ALA A 179 10.98 -6.08 15.38
N GLN A 180 10.07 -5.74 14.46
CA GLN A 180 8.67 -6.13 14.51
C GLN A 180 8.50 -7.65 14.43
N LYS A 181 9.23 -8.33 13.55
CA LYS A 181 9.22 -9.80 13.48
C LYS A 181 9.72 -10.45 14.76
N GLN A 182 10.80 -9.92 15.36
CA GLN A 182 11.31 -10.39 16.65
C GLN A 182 10.31 -10.16 17.78
N GLN A 183 9.72 -8.97 17.85
CA GLN A 183 8.71 -8.64 18.85
C GLN A 183 7.48 -9.55 18.72
N LYS A 184 6.96 -9.72 17.49
CA LYS A 184 5.86 -10.63 17.23
C LYS A 184 6.22 -12.07 17.63
N ALA A 185 7.41 -12.55 17.29
CA ALA A 185 7.86 -13.89 17.69
C ALA A 185 7.93 -14.06 19.22
N MET A 186 8.37 -13.03 19.97
CA MET A 186 8.39 -13.06 21.44
C MET A 186 6.98 -13.04 22.05
N GLU A 187 6.10 -12.19 21.52
CA GLU A 187 4.70 -12.13 21.94
C GLU A 187 3.97 -13.45 21.66
N ASP A 188 4.18 -14.00 20.46
CA ASP A 188 3.64 -15.28 20.02
C ASP A 188 4.13 -16.42 20.90
N GLU A 189 5.42 -16.47 21.24
CA GLU A 189 5.99 -17.49 22.14
C GLU A 189 5.41 -17.39 23.56
N LYS A 190 5.22 -16.18 24.09
CA LYS A 190 4.60 -15.97 25.39
C LYS A 190 3.14 -16.45 25.40
N ARG A 191 2.35 -16.01 24.42
CA ARG A 191 0.94 -16.41 24.27
C ARG A 191 0.81 -17.92 24.00
N PHE A 192 1.71 -18.48 23.21
CA PHE A 192 1.80 -19.91 22.95
C PHE A 192 2.00 -20.69 24.25
N LYS A 193 2.95 -20.29 25.09
CA LYS A 193 3.18 -20.91 26.40
C LYS A 193 1.96 -20.77 27.32
N GLU A 194 1.32 -19.62 27.39
CA GLU A 194 0.09 -19.43 28.18
C GLU A 194 -1.02 -20.41 27.75
N LEU A 195 -1.20 -20.63 26.44
CA LEU A 195 -2.24 -21.51 25.90
C LEU A 195 -1.88 -23.00 25.99
N LYS A 196 -0.62 -23.35 25.71
CA LYS A 196 -0.22 -24.74 25.41
C LYS A 196 0.69 -25.39 26.45
N SER A 197 1.28 -24.64 27.39
CA SER A 197 2.22 -25.18 28.39
C SER A 197 1.68 -26.36 29.18
N LYS A 198 0.37 -26.40 29.45
CA LYS A 198 -0.29 -27.51 30.15
C LYS A 198 -0.13 -28.86 29.44
N PHE A 199 0.05 -28.84 28.12
CA PHE A 199 0.21 -30.02 27.27
C PHE A 199 1.68 -30.38 27.01
N PHE A 200 2.64 -29.55 27.44
CA PHE A 200 4.06 -29.87 27.29
C PHE A 200 4.43 -31.12 28.11
N GLY A 201 5.36 -31.89 27.55
CA GLY A 201 5.78 -33.20 28.02
C GLY A 201 4.86 -34.36 27.62
N ILE A 202 3.75 -34.10 26.93
CA ILE A 202 2.94 -35.19 26.35
C ILE A 202 3.73 -35.82 25.20
N HIS A 203 4.13 -37.06 25.41
CA HIS A 203 4.74 -37.92 24.42
C HIS A 203 4.19 -39.34 24.62
N PHE A 204 3.97 -40.06 23.53
CA PHE A 204 3.54 -41.45 23.56
C PHE A 204 4.03 -42.20 22.33
N THR A 205 4.15 -43.51 22.45
CA THR A 205 4.70 -44.38 21.40
C THR A 205 4.02 -45.74 21.39
N ASP A 206 3.97 -46.37 20.21
CA ASP A 206 3.61 -47.78 20.03
C ASP A 206 4.83 -48.70 19.86
N GLY A 207 6.03 -48.17 20.12
CA GLY A 207 7.32 -48.85 19.94
C GLY A 207 8.00 -48.55 18.61
N THR A 208 7.25 -48.12 17.57
CA THR A 208 7.81 -47.75 16.26
C THR A 208 7.65 -46.25 16.00
N ILE A 209 6.45 -45.71 16.25
CA ILE A 209 6.10 -44.31 16.03
C ILE A 209 6.15 -43.59 17.36
N GLN A 210 6.79 -42.43 17.39
CA GLN A 210 6.80 -41.52 18.54
C GLN A 210 6.02 -40.27 18.20
N VAL A 211 4.99 -39.97 18.98
CA VAL A 211 4.18 -38.76 18.84
C VAL A 211 4.42 -37.86 20.05
N HIS A 212 4.75 -36.59 19.81
CA HIS A 212 4.94 -35.59 20.85
C HIS A 212 4.28 -34.26 20.47
N VAL A 213 3.92 -33.46 21.48
CA VAL A 213 3.42 -32.10 21.28
C VAL A 213 4.58 -31.18 20.87
N LEU A 214 4.35 -30.27 19.94
CA LEU A 214 5.33 -29.22 19.62
C LEU A 214 5.34 -28.18 20.74
N GLU A 215 6.50 -27.91 21.35
CA GLU A 215 6.60 -27.17 22.61
C GLU A 215 7.11 -25.73 22.46
N SER A 216 7.41 -25.30 21.24
CA SER A 216 7.84 -23.93 20.95
C SER A 216 7.36 -23.43 19.58
N VAL A 217 7.30 -22.10 19.39
CA VAL A 217 7.00 -21.49 18.08
C VAL A 217 8.10 -21.84 17.07
N ARG A 218 9.35 -22.02 17.54
CA ARG A 218 10.47 -22.47 16.71
C ARG A 218 10.25 -23.88 16.16
N GLU A 219 9.78 -24.81 16.99
CA GLU A 219 9.45 -26.17 16.53
C GLU A 219 8.32 -26.17 15.49
N HIS A 220 7.30 -25.32 15.63
CA HIS A 220 6.25 -25.16 14.61
C HIS A 220 6.81 -24.63 13.29
N LEU A 221 7.81 -23.74 13.33
CA LEU A 221 8.50 -23.23 12.14
C LEU A 221 9.31 -24.33 11.46
N GLU A 222 10.09 -25.10 12.22
CA GLU A 222 10.86 -26.24 11.72
C GLU A 222 9.97 -27.35 11.14
N GLU A 223 8.83 -27.63 11.80
CA GLU A 223 7.83 -28.59 11.35
C GLU A 223 7.25 -28.16 9.99
N GLY A 224 6.78 -26.91 9.88
CA GLY A 224 6.25 -26.37 8.62
C GLY A 224 7.27 -26.34 7.48
N ALA A 225 8.53 -26.03 7.79
CA ALA A 225 9.63 -26.04 6.83
C ALA A 225 9.96 -27.45 6.33
N THR A 226 10.01 -28.43 7.25
CA THR A 226 10.37 -29.83 6.93
C THR A 226 9.25 -30.56 6.19
N MET A 227 8.01 -30.31 6.60
CA MET A 227 6.84 -31.02 6.08
C MET A 227 6.19 -30.32 4.88
N HIS A 228 6.68 -29.13 4.50
CA HIS A 228 6.16 -28.33 3.40
C HIS A 228 4.64 -28.10 3.47
N HIS A 229 4.11 -27.87 4.67
CA HIS A 229 2.70 -27.52 4.89
C HIS A 229 2.58 -26.22 5.70
N CYS A 230 1.42 -25.57 5.59
CA CYS A 230 1.20 -24.21 6.10
C CYS A 230 0.92 -24.13 7.61
N VAL A 231 1.42 -25.07 8.44
CA VAL A 231 1.14 -25.10 9.89
C VAL A 231 1.69 -23.87 10.61
N PHE A 232 2.81 -23.32 10.17
CA PHE A 232 3.33 -22.06 10.70
C PHE A 232 2.62 -20.82 10.10
N SER A 233 2.42 -20.80 8.78
CA SER A 233 1.88 -19.63 8.05
C SER A 233 0.43 -19.29 8.41
N ASN A 234 -0.33 -20.25 8.94
CA ASN A 234 -1.71 -20.06 9.39
C ASN A 234 -1.84 -19.86 10.90
N GLU A 235 -0.72 -19.61 11.60
CA GLU A 235 -0.66 -19.31 13.04
C GLU A 235 -1.38 -20.36 13.93
N TYR A 236 -1.34 -21.65 13.54
CA TYR A 236 -2.03 -22.73 14.26
C TYR A 236 -1.57 -22.86 15.72
N TYR A 237 -0.33 -22.45 16.01
CA TYR A 237 0.21 -22.41 17.37
C TYR A 237 -0.58 -21.46 18.30
N LEU A 238 -1.21 -20.40 17.78
CA LEU A 238 -2.04 -19.46 18.57
C LEU A 238 -3.53 -19.86 18.66
N LYS A 239 -3.97 -20.91 17.95
CA LYS A 239 -5.37 -21.34 18.00
C LYS A 239 -5.69 -21.98 19.34
N GLU A 240 -6.60 -21.39 20.09
CA GLU A 240 -6.94 -21.86 21.45
C GLU A 240 -7.49 -23.30 21.44
N ASP A 241 -8.30 -23.64 20.43
CA ASP A 241 -9.02 -24.92 20.31
C ASP A 241 -8.24 -26.04 19.60
N SER A 242 -6.97 -25.82 19.26
CA SER A 242 -6.17 -26.73 18.43
C SER A 242 -4.84 -27.07 19.09
N LEU A 243 -4.42 -28.33 19.04
CA LEU A 243 -3.12 -28.78 19.53
C LEU A 243 -2.37 -29.49 18.41
N ILE A 244 -1.14 -29.06 18.15
CA ILE A 244 -0.31 -29.62 17.09
C ILE A 244 0.68 -30.61 17.70
N LEU A 245 0.73 -31.81 17.12
CA LEU A 245 1.67 -32.87 17.46
C LEU A 245 2.49 -33.24 16.24
N SER A 246 3.70 -33.75 16.47
CA SER A 246 4.56 -34.32 15.44
C SER A 246 4.75 -35.80 15.67
N ALA A 247 4.50 -36.61 14.64
CA ALA A 247 4.83 -38.03 14.60
C ALA A 247 6.19 -38.23 13.95
N THR A 248 7.04 -39.02 14.60
CA THR A 248 8.40 -39.32 14.16
C THR A 248 8.69 -40.82 14.21
N ILE A 249 9.52 -41.31 13.29
CA ILE A 249 10.12 -42.65 13.32
C ILE A 249 11.63 -42.44 13.27
N GLU A 250 12.37 -43.01 14.24
CA GLU A 250 13.83 -42.84 14.36
C GLU A 250 14.30 -41.37 14.31
N GLY A 251 13.49 -40.46 14.86
CA GLY A 251 13.77 -39.00 14.86
C GLY A 251 13.45 -38.28 13.54
N LYS A 252 12.98 -38.98 12.50
CA LYS A 252 12.50 -38.37 11.25
C LYS A 252 11.00 -38.09 11.34
N ARG A 253 10.61 -36.86 11.04
CA ARG A 253 9.21 -36.41 10.97
C ARG A 253 8.48 -37.12 9.82
N ILE A 254 7.32 -37.70 10.12
CA ILE A 254 6.50 -38.44 9.15
C ILE A 254 5.14 -37.79 8.92
N GLU A 255 4.44 -37.34 9.97
CA GLU A 255 3.18 -36.60 9.88
C GLU A 255 3.07 -35.56 10.97
N THR A 256 2.38 -34.47 10.65
CA THR A 256 1.95 -33.45 11.60
C THR A 256 0.45 -33.61 11.84
N ILE A 257 0.07 -33.60 13.11
CA ILE A 257 -1.28 -33.91 13.56
C ILE A 257 -1.88 -32.68 14.24
N GLU A 258 -3.06 -32.29 13.83
CA GLU A 258 -3.91 -31.32 14.49
C GLU A 258 -5.01 -32.05 15.28
N VAL A 259 -5.03 -31.85 16.59
CA VAL A 259 -6.06 -32.36 17.50
C VAL A 259 -6.94 -31.21 17.97
N SER A 260 -8.26 -31.39 17.92
CA SER A 260 -9.19 -30.43 18.51
C SER A 260 -9.20 -30.57 20.02
N LEU A 261 -8.99 -29.47 20.75
CA LEU A 261 -9.11 -29.43 22.20
C LEU A 261 -10.57 -29.41 22.70
N LYS A 262 -11.55 -29.30 21.78
CA LYS A 262 -12.98 -29.41 22.10
C LYS A 262 -13.47 -30.85 22.12
N SER A 263 -13.14 -31.63 21.07
CA SER A 263 -13.55 -33.04 20.95
C SER A 263 -12.47 -34.02 21.42
N PHE A 264 -11.21 -33.58 21.54
CA PHE A 264 -10.03 -34.43 21.75
C PHE A 264 -9.83 -35.48 20.64
N GLU A 265 -10.27 -35.15 19.43
CA GLU A 265 -10.15 -35.99 18.24
C GLU A 265 -9.22 -35.34 17.22
N VAL A 266 -8.59 -36.18 16.39
CA VAL A 266 -7.75 -35.74 15.27
C VAL A 266 -8.63 -35.04 14.22
N VAL A 267 -8.38 -33.76 13.98
CA VAL A 267 -9.02 -32.97 12.92
C VAL A 267 -8.32 -33.22 11.60
N GLN A 268 -6.98 -33.25 11.64
CA GLN A 268 -6.14 -33.41 10.47
C GLN A 268 -4.85 -34.14 10.86
N SER A 269 -4.41 -35.08 10.03
CA SER A 269 -3.08 -35.68 10.10
C SER A 269 -2.52 -35.70 8.69
N ARG A 270 -1.35 -35.11 8.46
CA ARG A 270 -0.76 -34.99 7.12
C ARG A 270 0.75 -35.13 7.15
N GLY A 271 1.26 -35.92 6.22
CA GLY A 271 2.68 -36.01 5.89
C GLY A 271 3.16 -34.88 4.96
N VAL A 272 4.37 -35.07 4.42
CA VAL A 272 5.02 -34.10 3.54
C VAL A 272 4.13 -33.71 2.36
N CYS A 273 4.01 -32.41 2.08
CA CYS A 273 3.15 -31.86 1.03
C CYS A 273 1.67 -32.28 1.11
N ASN A 274 1.12 -32.38 2.33
CA ASN A 274 -0.29 -32.71 2.61
C ASN A 274 -0.75 -34.10 2.12
N LYS A 275 0.16 -35.07 2.02
CA LYS A 275 -0.16 -36.46 1.65
C LYS A 275 -0.28 -37.34 2.89
N ASN A 276 -1.10 -38.39 2.80
CA ASN A 276 -1.13 -39.41 3.84
C ASN A 276 0.09 -40.32 3.70
N THR A 277 0.69 -40.71 4.81
CA THR A 277 1.77 -41.71 4.84
C THR A 277 1.18 -43.12 4.98
N GLU A 278 2.01 -44.15 4.79
CA GLU A 278 1.63 -45.54 5.06
C GLU A 278 1.27 -45.80 6.54
N TYR A 279 1.74 -44.92 7.43
CA TYR A 279 1.49 -44.97 8.87
C TYR A 279 0.28 -44.13 9.30
N HIS A 280 -0.43 -43.48 8.37
CA HIS A 280 -1.48 -42.52 8.68
C HIS A 280 -2.56 -43.07 9.62
N GLU A 281 -3.12 -44.24 9.31
CA GLU A 281 -4.15 -44.86 10.17
C GLU A 281 -3.60 -45.26 11.54
N GLN A 282 -2.35 -45.74 11.58
CA GLN A 282 -1.66 -46.11 12.81
C GLN A 282 -1.47 -44.88 13.71
N ILE A 283 -1.04 -43.74 13.15
CA ILE A 283 -0.86 -42.47 13.85
C ILE A 283 -2.19 -41.95 14.40
N VAL A 284 -3.24 -41.92 13.57
CA VAL A 284 -4.57 -41.45 13.99
C VAL A 284 -5.12 -42.32 15.13
N ASN A 285 -4.99 -43.65 15.02
CA ASN A 285 -5.40 -44.58 16.07
C ASN A 285 -4.58 -44.40 17.35
N LEU A 286 -3.27 -44.21 17.23
CA LEU A 286 -2.36 -43.99 18.35
C LEU A 286 -2.70 -42.71 19.12
N VAL A 287 -2.99 -41.61 18.42
CA VAL A 287 -3.41 -40.34 19.03
C VAL A 287 -4.77 -40.48 19.70
N ASN A 288 -5.75 -41.09 19.02
CA ASN A 288 -7.09 -41.29 19.57
C ASN A 288 -7.10 -42.24 20.79
N ALA A 289 -6.26 -43.27 20.81
CA ALA A 289 -6.10 -44.16 21.96
C ALA A 289 -5.53 -43.40 23.18
N ASN A 290 -4.66 -42.43 22.95
CA ASN A 290 -4.02 -41.61 23.98
C ASN A 290 -4.75 -40.29 24.30
N ARG A 291 -5.94 -40.04 23.72
CA ARG A 291 -6.72 -38.80 23.94
C ARG A 291 -7.01 -38.49 25.41
N ARG A 292 -7.05 -39.53 26.27
CA ARG A 292 -7.22 -39.38 27.72
C ARG A 292 -6.10 -38.57 28.37
N LEU A 293 -4.86 -38.67 27.89
CA LEU A 293 -3.72 -37.91 28.42
C LEU A 293 -3.90 -36.40 28.19
N ILE A 294 -4.35 -36.03 26.99
CA ILE A 294 -4.65 -34.63 26.63
C ILE A 294 -5.83 -34.11 27.47
N SER A 295 -6.90 -34.91 27.59
CA SER A 295 -8.08 -34.56 28.37
C SER A 295 -7.78 -34.38 29.87
N GLN A 296 -6.93 -35.23 30.44
CA GLN A 296 -6.49 -35.14 31.84
C GLN A 296 -5.70 -33.85 32.11
N ARG A 297 -4.77 -33.49 31.22
CA ARG A 297 -4.02 -32.21 31.34
C ARG A 297 -4.93 -30.99 31.22
N MET A 298 -5.98 -31.05 30.41
CA MET A 298 -6.96 -29.97 30.33
C MET A 298 -7.79 -29.80 31.61
N LYS A 299 -8.14 -30.91 32.29
CA LYS A 299 -8.91 -30.90 33.55
C LYS A 299 -8.08 -30.55 34.78
N ALA A 300 -6.79 -30.86 34.79
CA ALA A 300 -5.90 -30.59 35.93
C ALA A 300 -5.56 -29.10 36.13
N THR A 301 -5.97 -28.23 35.20
CA THR A 301 -5.68 -26.78 35.20
C THR A 301 -6.95 -25.93 35.07
N ALA A 302 -8.13 -26.55 35.09
CA ALA A 302 -9.44 -25.89 35.12
C ALA A 302 -9.91 -25.73 36.57
#